data_AF-A0A1P8FLH7-F1
#
_entry.id   AF-A0A1P8FLH7-F1
#
_cell.length_a   1.000
_cell.length_b   1.000
_cell.length_c   1.000
_cell.angle_alpha   90.00
_cell.angle_beta   90.00
_cell.angle_gamma   90.00
#
_symmetry.space_group_name_H-M   'P 1'
#
loop_
_entity.id
_entity.type
_entity.pdbx_description
1 polymer ?
#
loop_
_entity_poly.entity_id
_entity_poly.type
_entity_poly.pdbx_seq_one_letter_code
_entity_poly.pdbx_strand_id
1 'polypeptide(L)'
;MKTLAAAAATFALMQPVFAEQVEISRAGTRASSPGPRENFTGTVRVDPVFPAKEPGRTSGGNVTFSPGARSNWHTHPIAQVLVVTAGVGRVQQWGSEMQEIRPGDVVRIPAGVKHWHGAAPDSSMTHLAITEQLDGKAVEWMEPVTDAQYGANVPTRGGVAGAQGLFGDVAPKLADLTDTVLFGDVWARPGLSQRDRSLVTVSALIALNRPEQLRSHMARALQNGVTEEELVETLTQLAFYSGWPNAINAANVAREVFKQKP
;
A
#
# COMPACT_ATOMS: atom_id res chain seq x y z
N MET A 1 -29.66 37.40 76.94
CA MET A 1 -29.69 36.13 76.18
C MET A 1 -29.41 36.47 74.73
N LYS A 2 -28.26 36.03 74.20
CA LYS A 2 -27.80 36.29 72.83
C LYS A 2 -28.05 35.03 72.00
N THR A 3 -28.82 35.13 70.92
CA THR A 3 -28.97 34.05 69.94
C THR A 3 -28.15 34.41 68.69
N LEU A 4 -27.14 33.60 68.41
CA LEU A 4 -26.26 33.67 67.24
C LEU A 4 -26.90 32.91 66.07
N ALA A 5 -26.94 33.55 64.90
CA ALA A 5 -27.26 32.92 63.63
C ALA A 5 -26.04 32.13 63.11
N ALA A 6 -26.22 30.84 62.82
CA ALA A 6 -25.18 30.01 62.21
C ALA A 6 -25.36 30.00 60.68
N ALA A 7 -24.36 30.52 59.97
CA ALA A 7 -24.25 30.41 58.52
C ALA A 7 -23.80 29.00 58.14
N ALA A 8 -24.60 28.30 57.32
CA ALA A 8 -24.22 27.01 56.75
C ALA A 8 -23.27 27.24 55.57
N ALA A 9 -21.98 26.97 55.76
CA ALA A 9 -21.00 26.95 54.68
C ALA A 9 -21.17 25.67 53.86
N THR A 10 -21.59 25.80 52.61
CA THR A 10 -21.65 24.70 51.64
C THR A 10 -20.24 24.36 51.19
N PHE A 11 -19.65 23.28 51.71
CA PHE A 11 -18.41 22.71 51.18
C PHE A 11 -18.72 22.03 49.84
N ALA A 12 -18.42 22.70 48.72
CA ALA A 12 -18.34 22.05 47.43
C ALA A 12 -17.11 21.10 47.46
N LEU A 13 -17.36 19.79 47.47
CA LEU A 13 -16.32 18.79 47.28
C LEU A 13 -15.76 18.95 45.85
N MET A 14 -14.63 19.64 45.71
CA MET A 14 -13.80 19.52 44.51
C MET A 14 -13.37 18.06 44.41
N GLN A 15 -13.93 17.32 43.46
CA GLN A 15 -13.40 16.02 43.11
C GLN A 15 -11.96 16.20 42.59
N PRO A 16 -11.02 15.32 42.97
CA PRO A 16 -9.67 15.41 42.45
C PRO A 16 -9.71 15.27 40.94
N VAL A 17 -9.18 16.25 40.23
CA VAL A 17 -8.87 16.15 38.80
C VAL A 17 -7.75 15.11 38.71
N PHE A 18 -8.11 13.86 38.42
CA PHE A 18 -7.10 12.86 38.08
C PHE A 18 -6.44 13.31 36.77
N ALA A 19 -5.16 13.67 36.83
CA ALA A 19 -4.35 13.84 35.63
C ALA A 19 -4.33 12.49 34.88
N GLU A 20 -4.83 12.48 33.65
CA GLU A 20 -4.77 11.28 32.80
C GLU A 20 -3.31 10.86 32.62
N GLN A 21 -3.01 9.61 32.95
CA GLN A 21 -1.70 9.02 32.73
C GLN A 21 -1.44 8.83 31.23
N VAL A 22 -0.18 8.84 30.83
CA VAL A 22 0.22 8.53 29.44
C VAL A 22 -0.25 7.12 29.08
N GLU A 23 -1.12 7.00 28.06
CA GLU A 23 -1.59 5.73 27.53
C GLU A 23 -0.74 5.30 26.33
N ILE A 24 -0.38 4.02 26.27
CA ILE A 24 0.32 3.43 25.11
C ILE A 24 -0.55 2.33 24.49
N SER A 25 -1.08 2.58 23.30
CA SER A 25 -1.70 1.54 22.48
C SER A 25 -0.62 0.79 21.69
N ARG A 26 -0.19 -0.36 22.21
CA ARG A 26 0.93 -1.14 21.65
C ARG A 26 0.67 -1.61 20.22
N ALA A 27 1.71 -1.64 19.39
CA ALA A 27 1.60 -2.18 18.03
C ALA A 27 1.21 -3.67 18.07
N GLY A 28 0.44 -4.13 17.08
CA GLY A 28 0.01 -5.53 16.95
C GLY A 28 -1.20 -5.94 17.79
N THR A 29 -1.70 -5.09 18.70
CA THR A 29 -2.89 -5.40 19.51
C THR A 29 -4.20 -5.02 18.84
N ARG A 30 -4.15 -4.20 17.78
CA ARG A 30 -5.32 -3.75 17.02
C ARG A 30 -5.45 -4.63 15.78
N ALA A 31 -6.56 -5.35 15.68
CA ALA A 31 -6.82 -6.25 14.57
C ALA A 31 -7.05 -5.49 13.26
N SER A 32 -6.42 -5.97 12.18
CA SER A 32 -6.71 -5.53 10.82
C SER A 32 -8.09 -6.01 10.39
N SER A 33 -8.74 -5.28 9.49
CA SER A 33 -10.01 -5.68 8.88
C SER A 33 -10.01 -5.42 7.37
N PRO A 34 -10.75 -6.20 6.57
CA PRO A 34 -10.98 -5.85 5.18
C PRO A 34 -11.84 -4.57 5.09
N GLY A 35 -11.56 -3.73 4.09
CA GLY A 35 -12.44 -2.61 3.74
C GLY A 35 -13.81 -3.13 3.29
N PRO A 36 -14.94 -2.56 3.78
CA PRO A 36 -16.26 -2.99 3.37
C PRO A 36 -16.48 -2.81 1.86
N ARG A 37 -16.96 -3.85 1.16
CA ARG A 37 -17.07 -3.86 -0.32
C ARG A 37 -18.04 -2.81 -0.86
N GLU A 38 -18.97 -2.36 -0.03
CA GLU A 38 -19.88 -1.26 -0.35
C GLU A 38 -19.17 0.10 -0.47
N ASN A 39 -17.99 0.27 0.13
CA ASN A 39 -17.24 1.53 0.19
C ASN A 39 -15.97 1.53 -0.67
N PHE A 40 -15.56 0.36 -1.18
CA PHE A 40 -14.29 0.17 -1.86
C PHE A 40 -14.44 -0.72 -3.09
N THR A 41 -13.73 -0.36 -4.16
CA THR A 41 -13.47 -1.23 -5.31
C THR A 41 -12.10 -1.89 -5.14
N GLY A 42 -12.01 -3.21 -5.35
CA GLY A 42 -10.78 -3.98 -5.19
C GLY A 42 -10.49 -4.40 -3.74
N THR A 43 -9.27 -4.86 -3.48
CA THR A 43 -8.85 -5.33 -2.15
C THR A 43 -8.26 -4.20 -1.33
N VAL A 44 -8.85 -3.96 -0.15
CA VAL A 44 -8.42 -2.92 0.81
C VAL A 44 -8.29 -3.54 2.19
N ARG A 45 -7.20 -3.22 2.91
CA ARG A 45 -7.00 -3.57 4.32
C ARG A 45 -6.95 -2.30 5.15
N VAL A 46 -7.67 -2.30 6.27
CA VAL A 46 -7.70 -1.22 7.25
C VAL A 46 -7.04 -1.70 8.54
N ASP A 47 -6.04 -0.96 8.99
CA ASP A 47 -5.28 -1.17 10.22
C ASP A 47 -5.55 0.03 11.16
N PRO A 48 -6.43 -0.10 12.16
CA PRO A 48 -6.74 1.01 13.08
C PRO A 48 -5.49 1.49 13.85
N VAL A 49 -5.32 2.80 13.98
CA VAL A 49 -4.19 3.41 14.73
C VAL A 49 -4.68 4.02 16.04
N PHE A 50 -5.66 4.92 15.98
CA PHE A 50 -6.30 5.51 17.16
C PHE A 50 -7.77 5.88 16.89
N PRO A 51 -8.69 5.63 17.84
CA PRO A 51 -10.07 6.08 17.75
C PRO A 51 -10.19 7.55 18.14
N ALA A 52 -11.32 8.17 17.81
CA ALA A 52 -11.74 9.41 18.45
C ALA A 52 -12.08 9.14 19.92
N LYS A 53 -11.65 10.02 20.83
CA LYS A 53 -11.95 9.97 22.27
C LYS A 53 -12.29 11.38 22.75
N GLU A 54 -13.46 11.54 23.36
CA GLU A 54 -13.89 12.81 23.97
C GLU A 54 -12.83 13.38 24.92
N PRO A 55 -12.59 14.71 24.93
CA PRO A 55 -13.26 15.76 24.14
C PRO A 55 -12.72 15.89 22.70
N GLY A 56 -11.76 15.04 22.32
CA GLY A 56 -11.21 14.97 20.97
C GLY A 56 -12.12 14.22 20.00
N ARG A 57 -12.06 14.60 18.73
CA ARG A 57 -12.88 14.03 17.65
C ARG A 57 -12.08 13.38 16.54
N THR A 58 -10.75 13.38 16.66
CA THR A 58 -9.83 12.90 15.63
C THR A 58 -9.60 11.40 15.75
N SER A 59 -9.70 10.68 14.64
CA SER A 59 -9.33 9.27 14.51
C SER A 59 -8.30 9.08 13.41
N GLY A 60 -7.56 7.97 13.49
CA GLY A 60 -6.54 7.61 12.51
C GLY A 60 -6.50 6.13 12.20
N GLY A 61 -6.30 5.80 10.92
CA GLY A 61 -6.17 4.43 10.43
C GLY A 61 -5.20 4.36 9.26
N ASN A 62 -4.35 3.32 9.24
CA ASN A 62 -3.58 3.00 8.05
C ASN A 62 -4.49 2.23 7.09
N VAL A 63 -4.57 2.68 5.84
CA VAL A 63 -5.36 2.02 4.80
C VAL A 63 -4.42 1.59 3.70
N THR A 64 -4.44 0.30 3.37
CA THR A 64 -3.63 -0.30 2.30
C THR A 64 -4.53 -0.77 1.17
N PHE A 65 -4.27 -0.24 -0.02
CA PHE A 65 -4.96 -0.56 -1.26
C PHE A 65 -4.06 -1.48 -2.10
N SER A 66 -4.56 -2.64 -2.54
CA SER A 66 -3.92 -3.42 -3.60
C SER A 66 -3.93 -2.65 -4.93
N PRO A 67 -3.07 -2.99 -5.92
CA PRO A 67 -3.08 -2.33 -7.23
C PRO A 67 -4.49 -2.23 -7.83
N GLY A 68 -4.86 -1.03 -8.30
CA GLY A 68 -6.19 -0.74 -8.85
C GLY A 68 -7.33 -0.57 -7.83
N ALA A 69 -7.09 -0.85 -6.54
CA ALA A 69 -8.09 -0.70 -5.50
C ALA A 69 -8.24 0.78 -5.10
N ARG A 70 -9.48 1.21 -4.86
CA ARG A 70 -9.80 2.60 -4.48
C ARG A 70 -11.05 2.69 -3.62
N SER A 71 -11.17 3.78 -2.88
CA SER A 71 -12.43 4.18 -2.25
C SER A 71 -13.48 4.52 -3.30
N ASN A 72 -14.75 4.40 -2.91
CA ASN A 72 -15.85 5.09 -3.59
C ASN A 72 -15.67 6.61 -3.45
N TRP A 73 -16.41 7.37 -4.25
CA TRP A 73 -16.55 8.79 -3.99
C TRP A 73 -17.13 9.02 -2.60
N HIS A 74 -16.60 9.98 -1.87
CA HIS A 74 -17.07 10.33 -0.53
C HIS A 74 -16.73 11.77 -0.16
N THR A 75 -17.33 12.25 0.93
CA THR A 75 -17.00 13.53 1.57
C THR A 75 -16.74 13.31 3.07
N HIS A 76 -16.03 14.26 3.67
CA HIS A 76 -15.87 14.38 5.12
C HIS A 76 -16.58 15.65 5.60
N PRO A 77 -17.29 15.62 6.75
CA PRO A 77 -17.98 16.81 7.27
C PRO A 77 -17.03 17.89 7.78
N ILE A 78 -15.80 17.49 8.14
CA ILE A 78 -14.65 18.37 8.43
C ILE A 78 -13.55 18.01 7.41
N ALA A 79 -12.29 18.35 7.62
CA ALA A 79 -11.19 17.97 6.73
C ALA A 79 -10.71 16.53 6.96
N GLN A 80 -10.11 15.94 5.92
CA GLN A 80 -9.26 14.75 6.01
C GLN A 80 -7.83 15.11 5.66
N VAL A 81 -6.88 14.48 6.35
CA VAL A 81 -5.46 14.50 5.99
C VAL A 81 -4.99 13.09 5.71
N LEU A 82 -4.31 12.89 4.59
CA LEU A 82 -3.62 11.65 4.27
C LEU A 82 -2.11 11.88 4.35
N VAL A 83 -1.39 10.93 4.95
CA VAL A 83 0.07 10.88 4.91
C VAL A 83 0.46 9.57 4.26
N VAL A 84 1.02 9.61 3.06
CA VAL A 84 1.38 8.40 2.32
C VAL A 84 2.64 7.80 2.92
N THR A 85 2.63 6.49 3.17
CA THR A 85 3.72 5.78 3.86
C THR A 85 4.37 4.70 3.01
N ALA A 86 3.70 4.17 1.98
CA ALA A 86 4.27 3.19 1.06
C ALA A 86 3.58 3.20 -0.31
N GLY A 87 4.32 2.81 -1.35
CA GLY A 87 3.77 2.54 -2.69
C GLY A 87 3.39 3.78 -3.51
N VAL A 88 2.59 3.60 -4.56
CA VAL A 88 2.14 4.69 -5.43
C VAL A 88 0.62 4.71 -5.49
N GLY A 89 0.03 5.85 -5.14
CA GLY A 89 -1.41 6.05 -5.11
C GLY A 89 -1.90 7.10 -6.09
N ARG A 90 -3.22 7.27 -6.10
CA ARG A 90 -3.94 8.31 -6.82
C ARG A 90 -4.95 8.96 -5.88
N VAL A 91 -5.18 10.25 -6.07
CA VAL A 91 -6.25 11.01 -5.43
C VAL A 91 -6.91 11.90 -6.46
N GLN A 92 -8.22 12.08 -6.37
CA GLN A 92 -8.94 12.98 -7.24
C GLN A 92 -10.10 13.65 -6.50
N GLN A 93 -10.21 14.96 -6.67
CA GLN A 93 -11.40 15.73 -6.36
C GLN A 93 -12.36 15.72 -7.55
N TRP A 94 -13.66 15.67 -7.30
CA TRP A 94 -14.68 15.71 -8.34
C TRP A 94 -14.52 16.92 -9.26
N GLY A 95 -14.47 16.67 -10.58
CA GLY A 95 -14.30 17.70 -11.60
C GLY A 95 -12.86 18.20 -11.78
N SER A 96 -11.90 17.69 -10.99
CA SER A 96 -10.48 18.05 -11.08
C SER A 96 -9.65 16.96 -11.74
N GLU A 97 -8.41 17.31 -12.10
CA GLU A 97 -7.41 16.35 -12.56
C GLU A 97 -7.03 15.37 -11.43
N MET A 98 -6.84 14.10 -11.79
CA MET A 98 -6.34 13.06 -10.89
C MET A 98 -4.84 13.27 -10.65
N GLN A 99 -4.42 13.19 -9.39
CA GLN A 99 -3.04 13.39 -8.98
C GLN A 99 -2.45 12.09 -8.45
N GLU A 100 -1.19 11.84 -8.77
CA GLU A 100 -0.41 10.74 -8.20
C GLU A 100 0.16 11.16 -6.84
N ILE A 101 0.22 10.22 -5.89
CA ILE A 101 0.73 10.43 -4.53
C ILE A 101 1.73 9.34 -4.15
N ARG A 102 2.81 9.72 -3.45
CA ARG A 102 3.97 8.88 -3.08
C ARG A 102 4.35 9.01 -1.61
N PRO A 103 5.17 8.09 -1.04
CA PRO A 103 5.54 8.14 0.36
C PRO A 103 6.20 9.46 0.73
N GLY A 104 5.72 10.08 1.81
CA GLY A 104 6.13 11.43 2.24
C GLY A 104 5.16 12.53 1.82
N ASP A 105 4.29 12.31 0.83
CA ASP A 105 3.27 13.28 0.45
C ASP A 105 2.19 13.42 1.53
N VAL A 106 1.73 14.65 1.72
CA VAL A 106 0.63 15.00 2.62
C VAL A 106 -0.52 15.57 1.79
N VAL A 107 -1.64 14.84 1.73
CA VAL A 107 -2.84 15.26 1.02
C VAL A 107 -3.80 15.90 2.03
N ARG A 108 -4.23 17.14 1.79
CA ARG A 108 -5.22 17.84 2.61
C ARG A 108 -6.51 17.96 1.81
N ILE A 109 -7.57 17.32 2.28
CA ILE A 109 -8.88 17.32 1.64
C ILE A 109 -9.82 18.19 2.49
N PRO A 110 -10.24 19.36 1.99
CA PRO A 110 -11.15 20.25 2.73
C PRO A 110 -12.51 19.61 3.01
N ALA A 111 -13.21 20.18 4.00
CA ALA A 111 -14.57 19.76 4.35
C ALA A 111 -15.53 19.84 3.16
N GLY A 112 -16.39 18.82 3.03
CA GLY A 112 -17.41 18.72 1.98
C GLY A 112 -16.87 18.45 0.58
N VAL A 113 -15.55 18.34 0.38
CA VAL A 113 -14.98 18.06 -0.95
C VAL A 113 -15.23 16.61 -1.33
N LYS A 114 -15.99 16.40 -2.41
CA LYS A 114 -16.21 15.08 -2.99
C LYS A 114 -14.92 14.59 -3.64
N HIS A 115 -14.41 13.48 -3.17
CA HIS A 115 -13.12 12.96 -3.62
C HIS A 115 -13.07 11.43 -3.54
N TRP A 116 -12.05 10.85 -4.14
CA TRP A 116 -11.63 9.47 -3.90
C TRP A 116 -10.10 9.41 -3.85
N HIS A 117 -9.59 8.33 -3.27
CA HIS A 117 -8.18 7.96 -3.25
C HIS A 117 -8.02 6.45 -3.26
N GLY A 118 -6.86 6.00 -3.72
CA GLY A 118 -6.55 4.58 -3.84
C GLY A 118 -5.15 4.33 -4.40
N ALA A 119 -4.88 3.08 -4.70
CA ALA A 119 -3.66 2.64 -5.35
C ALA A 119 -3.59 3.10 -6.82
N ALA A 120 -2.37 3.17 -7.37
CA ALA A 120 -2.14 3.17 -8.81
C ALA A 120 -2.50 1.79 -9.41
N PRO A 121 -2.64 1.66 -10.75
CA PRO A 121 -3.08 0.42 -11.39
C PRO A 121 -2.09 -0.74 -11.20
N ASP A 122 -0.81 -0.41 -11.04
CA ASP A 122 0.34 -1.30 -11.05
C ASP A 122 1.13 -1.33 -9.73
N SER A 123 0.69 -0.56 -8.72
CA SER A 123 1.36 -0.45 -7.43
C SER A 123 0.34 -0.46 -6.29
N SER A 124 0.59 -1.21 -5.22
CA SER A 124 -0.17 -1.01 -3.99
C SER A 124 0.16 0.34 -3.38
N MET A 125 -0.68 0.87 -2.50
CA MET A 125 -0.39 2.08 -1.73
C MET A 125 -0.91 1.97 -0.30
N THR A 126 -0.14 2.49 0.65
CA THR A 126 -0.57 2.67 2.05
C THR A 126 -0.46 4.14 2.45
N HIS A 127 -1.49 4.66 3.10
CA HIS A 127 -1.45 5.95 3.79
C HIS A 127 -2.03 5.86 5.19
N LEU A 128 -1.60 6.76 6.07
CA LEU A 128 -2.33 7.11 7.30
C LEU A 128 -3.43 8.09 6.93
N ALA A 129 -4.69 7.71 7.12
CA ALA A 129 -5.83 8.60 7.04
C ALA A 129 -6.13 9.18 8.43
N ILE A 130 -6.23 10.49 8.53
CA ILE A 130 -6.56 11.24 9.74
C ILE A 130 -7.84 12.02 9.46
N THR A 131 -8.87 11.78 10.26
CA THR A 131 -10.21 12.37 10.06
C THR A 131 -10.80 12.84 11.37
N GLU A 132 -11.62 13.88 11.33
CA GLU A 132 -12.40 14.33 12.48
C GLU A 132 -13.87 13.93 12.35
N GLN A 133 -14.51 13.60 13.46
CA GLN A 133 -15.95 13.31 13.53
C GLN A 133 -16.76 14.58 13.82
N LEU A 134 -17.92 14.70 13.18
CA LEU A 134 -18.98 15.65 13.53
C LEU A 134 -20.24 14.84 13.84
N ASP A 135 -20.81 15.01 15.04
CA ASP A 135 -21.99 14.27 15.52
C ASP A 135 -21.87 12.74 15.36
N GLY A 136 -20.69 12.20 15.67
CA GLY A 136 -20.38 10.76 15.55
C GLY A 136 -20.18 10.25 14.11
N LYS A 137 -20.21 11.15 13.11
CA LYS A 137 -20.01 10.81 11.70
C LYS A 137 -18.69 11.36 11.19
N ALA A 138 -17.88 10.50 10.56
CA ALA A 138 -16.63 10.90 9.94
C ALA A 138 -16.72 11.05 8.43
N VAL A 139 -17.66 10.38 7.77
CA VAL A 139 -17.67 10.21 6.31
C VAL A 139 -19.10 10.07 5.79
N GLU A 140 -19.33 10.59 4.58
CA GLU A 140 -20.54 10.35 3.80
C GLU A 140 -20.12 9.65 2.49
N TRP A 141 -20.45 8.37 2.38
CA TRP A 141 -20.14 7.54 1.23
C TRP A 141 -21.12 7.77 0.08
N MET A 142 -20.60 7.74 -1.15
CA MET A 142 -21.36 7.95 -2.38
C MET A 142 -21.10 6.79 -3.36
N GLU A 143 -21.28 7.06 -4.65
CA GLU A 143 -21.18 6.05 -5.70
C GLU A 143 -19.74 5.55 -5.93
N PRO A 144 -19.57 4.31 -6.45
CA PRO A 144 -18.26 3.80 -6.85
C PRO A 144 -17.57 4.67 -7.91
N VAL A 145 -16.24 4.73 -7.83
CA VAL A 145 -15.41 5.28 -8.91
C VAL A 145 -15.37 4.27 -10.06
N THR A 146 -16.03 4.61 -11.16
CA THR A 146 -16.05 3.77 -12.37
C THR A 146 -14.65 3.57 -12.94
N ASP A 147 -14.43 2.48 -13.68
CA ASP A 147 -13.13 2.24 -14.33
C ASP A 147 -12.75 3.36 -15.30
N ALA A 148 -13.73 3.97 -15.96
CA ALA A 148 -13.54 5.14 -16.81
C ALA A 148 -13.04 6.36 -16.02
N GLN A 149 -13.66 6.67 -14.86
CA GLN A 149 -13.22 7.76 -13.98
C GLN A 149 -11.83 7.51 -13.38
N TYR A 150 -11.51 6.24 -13.09
CA TYR A 150 -10.17 5.84 -12.61
C TYR A 150 -9.08 5.97 -13.70
N GLY A 151 -9.46 6.23 -14.95
CA GLY A 151 -8.55 6.34 -16.08
C GLY A 151 -8.01 5.00 -16.55
N ALA A 152 -8.79 3.92 -16.42
CA ALA A 152 -8.47 2.62 -16.99
C ALA A 152 -8.66 2.62 -18.52
N ASN A 153 -7.81 3.35 -19.26
CA ASN A 153 -7.56 3.02 -20.65
C ASN A 153 -6.69 1.75 -20.66
N VAL A 154 -7.32 0.59 -20.82
CA VAL A 154 -6.63 -0.68 -21.06
C VAL A 154 -6.12 -0.65 -22.50
N PRO A 155 -4.79 -0.58 -22.75
CA PRO A 155 -4.29 -0.70 -24.10
C PRO A 155 -4.41 -2.17 -24.52
N THR A 156 -5.35 -2.46 -25.42
CA THR A 156 -5.36 -3.72 -26.16
C THR A 156 -4.35 -3.64 -27.31
N ARG A 157 -3.17 -4.25 -27.16
CA ARG A 157 -2.35 -4.72 -28.30
C ARG A 157 -1.66 -6.02 -27.93
N GLY A 158 -1.80 -7.00 -28.82
CA GLY A 158 -1.53 -8.40 -28.54
C GLY A 158 -0.14 -8.91 -28.91
N GLY A 159 0.02 -10.21 -28.71
CA GLY A 159 0.74 -11.07 -29.67
C GLY A 159 2.10 -11.60 -29.26
N VAL A 160 2.18 -12.32 -28.14
CA VAL A 160 2.98 -13.56 -27.98
C VAL A 160 2.30 -14.38 -26.90
N ALA A 161 2.55 -15.69 -26.80
CA ALA A 161 1.94 -16.56 -25.78
C ALA A 161 2.37 -16.10 -24.37
N GLY A 162 1.65 -15.10 -23.85
CA GLY A 162 1.90 -14.46 -22.57
C GLY A 162 1.37 -15.31 -21.42
N ALA A 163 1.39 -14.74 -20.23
CA ALA A 163 0.81 -15.31 -19.02
C ALA A 163 -0.64 -15.80 -19.22
N GLN A 164 -1.36 -15.26 -20.21
CA GLN A 164 -2.69 -15.75 -20.59
C GLN A 164 -2.68 -17.23 -21.01
N GLY A 165 -1.62 -17.72 -21.65
CA GLY A 165 -1.46 -19.12 -22.02
C GLY A 165 -0.89 -20.01 -20.89
N LEU A 166 -0.42 -19.43 -19.79
CA LEU A 166 0.19 -20.16 -18.67
C LEU A 166 -0.80 -20.42 -17.53
N PHE A 167 -1.57 -19.39 -17.16
CA PHE A 167 -2.50 -19.46 -16.03
C PHE A 167 -3.72 -18.54 -16.22
N GLY A 168 -3.99 -18.09 -17.45
CA GLY A 168 -5.11 -17.19 -17.75
C GLY A 168 -6.49 -17.83 -17.58
N ASP A 169 -6.57 -19.16 -17.59
CA ASP A 169 -7.77 -19.93 -17.24
C ASP A 169 -8.09 -19.86 -15.75
N VAL A 170 -7.07 -19.82 -14.89
CA VAL A 170 -7.20 -19.74 -13.43
C VAL A 170 -7.28 -18.30 -12.94
N ALA A 171 -6.45 -17.42 -13.49
CA ALA A 171 -6.30 -16.03 -13.04
C ALA A 171 -6.19 -15.08 -14.23
N PRO A 172 -7.28 -14.90 -15.01
CA PRO A 172 -7.26 -14.13 -16.26
C PRO A 172 -6.79 -12.69 -16.07
N LYS A 173 -7.19 -12.02 -14.97
CA LYS A 173 -6.74 -10.65 -14.74
C LYS A 173 -5.27 -10.56 -14.35
N LEU A 174 -4.74 -11.55 -13.62
CA LEU A 174 -3.33 -11.59 -13.27
C LEU A 174 -2.47 -11.82 -14.52
N ALA A 175 -2.94 -12.69 -15.41
CA ALA A 175 -2.31 -12.94 -16.69
C ALA A 175 -2.29 -11.67 -17.56
N ASP A 176 -3.44 -11.00 -17.71
CA ASP A 176 -3.56 -9.72 -18.40
C ASP A 176 -2.60 -8.66 -17.83
N LEU A 177 -2.53 -8.50 -16.51
CA LEU A 177 -1.60 -7.56 -15.87
C LEU A 177 -0.13 -7.95 -16.08
N THR A 178 0.17 -9.25 -16.07
CA THR A 178 1.54 -9.74 -16.32
C THR A 178 1.97 -9.41 -17.75
N ASP A 179 1.07 -9.58 -18.70
CA ASP A 179 1.36 -9.36 -20.12
C ASP A 179 1.38 -7.87 -20.48
N THR A 180 0.38 -7.12 -20.04
CA THR A 180 0.19 -5.72 -20.45
C THR A 180 0.97 -4.74 -19.58
N VAL A 181 0.97 -4.93 -18.26
CA VAL A 181 1.57 -3.98 -17.31
C VAL A 181 3.01 -4.37 -17.00
N LEU A 182 3.24 -5.59 -16.50
CA LEU A 182 4.59 -5.98 -16.08
C LEU A 182 5.54 -6.03 -17.28
N PHE A 183 5.27 -6.91 -18.25
CA PHE A 183 6.17 -7.08 -19.39
C PHE A 183 5.91 -6.09 -20.54
N GLY A 184 4.65 -5.70 -20.75
CA GLY A 184 4.26 -4.76 -21.81
C GLY A 184 4.58 -3.29 -21.52
N ASP A 185 4.65 -2.88 -20.25
CA ASP A 185 4.99 -1.51 -19.84
C ASP A 185 6.24 -1.47 -18.95
N VAL A 186 6.16 -1.90 -17.69
CA VAL A 186 7.21 -1.68 -16.69
C VAL A 186 8.58 -2.18 -17.15
N TRP A 187 8.66 -3.37 -17.75
CA TRP A 187 9.89 -3.90 -18.33
C TRP A 187 10.29 -3.20 -19.63
N ALA A 188 9.33 -2.73 -20.44
CA ALA A 188 9.60 -2.02 -21.69
C ALA A 188 10.02 -0.55 -21.51
N ARG A 189 9.81 0.04 -20.32
CA ARG A 189 10.11 1.46 -20.07
C ARG A 189 11.57 1.82 -20.38
N PRO A 190 11.82 2.98 -21.00
CA PRO A 190 13.18 3.48 -21.18
C PRO A 190 13.82 3.83 -19.83
N GLY A 191 15.16 3.72 -19.75
CA GLY A 191 15.95 4.12 -18.58
C GLY A 191 16.82 2.99 -18.02
N LEU A 192 16.27 1.78 -17.90
CA LEU A 192 17.05 0.56 -17.62
C LEU A 192 16.90 -0.41 -18.77
N SER A 193 18.03 -0.99 -19.19
CA SER A 193 18.04 -2.03 -20.21
C SER A 193 17.37 -3.31 -19.69
N GLN A 194 16.95 -4.19 -20.59
CA GLN A 194 16.41 -5.50 -20.21
C GLN A 194 17.41 -6.34 -19.41
N ARG A 195 18.72 -6.16 -19.67
CA ARG A 195 19.81 -6.72 -18.88
C ARG A 195 19.75 -6.26 -17.43
N ASP A 196 19.73 -4.94 -17.23
CA ASP A 196 19.82 -4.36 -15.89
C ASP A 196 18.54 -4.63 -15.08
N ARG A 197 17.38 -4.62 -15.71
CA ARG A 197 16.11 -5.02 -15.08
C ARG A 197 16.14 -6.46 -14.61
N SER A 198 16.70 -7.36 -15.42
CA SER A 198 16.90 -8.74 -15.00
C SER A 198 17.85 -8.84 -13.81
N LEU A 199 18.97 -8.12 -13.82
CA LEU A 199 19.94 -8.13 -12.72
C LEU A 199 19.32 -7.61 -11.41
N VAL A 200 18.57 -6.51 -11.46
CA VAL A 200 17.83 -5.95 -10.31
C VAL A 200 16.78 -6.95 -9.80
N THR A 201 16.03 -7.59 -10.70
CA THR A 201 15.00 -8.57 -10.32
C THR A 201 15.61 -9.79 -9.66
N VAL A 202 16.70 -10.33 -10.21
CA VAL A 202 17.45 -11.45 -9.62
C VAL A 202 17.97 -11.05 -8.23
N SER A 203 18.56 -9.86 -8.10
CA SER A 203 19.08 -9.35 -6.83
C SER A 203 17.99 -9.27 -5.75
N ALA A 204 16.81 -8.77 -6.11
CA ALA A 204 15.65 -8.70 -5.21
C ALA A 204 15.16 -10.10 -4.81
N LEU A 205 15.07 -11.05 -5.75
CA LEU A 205 14.64 -12.43 -5.47
C LEU A 205 15.62 -13.18 -4.57
N ILE A 206 16.92 -12.93 -4.70
CA ILE A 206 17.95 -13.43 -3.78
C ILE A 206 17.73 -12.84 -2.39
N ALA A 207 17.62 -11.51 -2.30
CA ALA A 207 17.47 -10.82 -1.02
C ALA A 207 16.19 -11.25 -0.26
N LEU A 208 15.12 -11.53 -0.98
CA LEU A 208 13.84 -12.01 -0.42
C LEU A 208 13.79 -13.53 -0.19
N ASN A 209 14.85 -14.27 -0.54
CA ASN A 209 14.90 -15.74 -0.50
C ASN A 209 13.68 -16.39 -1.20
N ARG A 210 13.53 -16.14 -2.50
CA ARG A 210 12.45 -16.68 -3.36
C ARG A 210 12.99 -17.62 -4.45
N PRO A 211 13.55 -18.80 -4.08
CA PRO A 211 14.27 -19.67 -5.01
C PRO A 211 13.40 -20.24 -6.15
N GLU A 212 12.09 -20.41 -5.93
CA GLU A 212 11.16 -20.95 -6.92
C GLU A 212 11.00 -20.03 -8.13
N GLN A 213 11.03 -18.72 -7.90
CA GLN A 213 10.98 -17.70 -8.96
C GLN A 213 12.38 -17.35 -9.46
N LEU A 214 13.41 -17.49 -8.63
CA LEU A 214 14.78 -17.12 -8.98
C LEU A 214 15.30 -17.86 -10.22
N ARG A 215 14.95 -19.14 -10.39
CA ARG A 215 15.43 -19.96 -11.51
C ARG A 215 15.07 -19.39 -12.88
N SER A 216 13.78 -19.11 -13.12
CA SER A 216 13.31 -18.60 -14.41
C SER A 216 13.85 -17.20 -14.68
N HIS A 217 14.01 -16.38 -13.63
CA HIS A 217 14.57 -15.04 -13.74
C HIS A 217 16.09 -15.03 -13.98
N MET A 218 16.87 -15.96 -13.41
CA MET A 218 18.29 -16.13 -13.75
C MET A 218 18.46 -16.57 -15.21
N ALA A 219 17.64 -17.52 -15.70
CA ALA A 219 17.67 -17.91 -17.10
C ALA A 219 17.35 -16.75 -18.05
N ARG A 220 16.33 -15.94 -17.71
CA ARG A 220 16.01 -14.71 -18.44
C ARG A 220 17.12 -13.65 -18.35
N ALA A 221 17.81 -13.56 -17.22
CA ALA A 221 18.95 -12.65 -17.07
C ALA A 221 20.07 -12.98 -18.04
N LEU A 222 20.41 -14.27 -18.18
CA LEU A 222 21.38 -14.75 -19.16
C LEU A 222 20.94 -14.42 -20.60
N GLN A 223 19.68 -14.69 -20.94
CA GLN A 223 19.12 -14.34 -22.26
C GLN A 223 19.16 -12.84 -22.56
N ASN A 224 18.98 -12.01 -21.53
CA ASN A 224 19.06 -10.56 -21.64
C ASN A 224 20.51 -10.02 -21.57
N GLY A 225 21.52 -10.88 -21.47
CA GLY A 225 22.94 -10.50 -21.54
C GLY A 225 23.63 -10.23 -20.20
N VAL A 226 23.06 -10.65 -19.07
CA VAL A 226 23.81 -10.76 -17.81
C VAL A 226 24.70 -12.00 -17.90
N THR A 227 25.97 -11.94 -17.50
CA THR A 227 26.84 -13.13 -17.59
C THR A 227 26.72 -14.05 -16.37
N GLU A 228 27.19 -15.30 -16.49
CA GLU A 228 27.27 -16.22 -15.35
C GLU A 228 28.16 -15.63 -14.25
N GLU A 229 29.28 -14.98 -14.61
CA GLU A 229 30.19 -14.32 -13.69
C GLU A 229 29.52 -13.17 -12.94
N GLU A 230 28.73 -12.34 -13.63
CA GLU A 230 28.01 -11.23 -12.99
C GLU A 230 26.95 -11.73 -12.01
N LEU A 231 26.28 -12.85 -12.30
CA LEU A 231 25.36 -13.49 -11.38
C LEU A 231 26.08 -14.07 -10.16
N VAL A 232 27.29 -14.63 -10.35
CA VAL A 232 28.15 -15.14 -9.27
C VAL A 232 28.67 -14.01 -8.38
N GLU A 233 29.07 -12.87 -8.94
CA GLU A 233 29.46 -11.70 -8.15
C GLU A 233 28.26 -11.13 -7.38
N THR A 234 27.09 -11.09 -8.01
CA THR A 234 25.85 -10.61 -7.37
C THR A 234 25.47 -11.45 -6.14
N LEU A 235 25.49 -12.79 -6.26
CA LEU A 235 25.20 -13.66 -5.11
C LEU A 235 26.26 -13.55 -4.00
N THR A 236 27.52 -13.35 -4.38
CA THR A 236 28.64 -13.20 -3.43
C THR A 236 28.49 -11.90 -2.66
N GLN A 237 28.21 -10.81 -3.35
CA GLN A 237 27.97 -9.52 -2.74
C GLN A 237 26.75 -9.57 -1.81
N LEU A 238 25.63 -10.13 -2.27
CA LEU A 238 24.40 -10.21 -1.49
C LEU A 238 24.48 -11.12 -0.26
N ALA A 239 25.47 -12.02 -0.16
CA ALA A 239 25.72 -12.81 1.05
C ALA A 239 25.93 -11.92 2.29
N PHE A 240 26.58 -10.76 2.10
CA PHE A 240 26.89 -9.82 3.17
C PHE A 240 25.71 -8.92 3.56
N TYR A 241 24.81 -8.63 2.62
CA TYR A 241 23.69 -7.69 2.85
C TYR A 241 22.36 -8.38 3.13
N SER A 242 22.15 -9.58 2.59
CA SER A 242 20.90 -10.34 2.74
C SER A 242 21.05 -11.64 3.51
N GLY A 243 22.28 -12.00 3.91
CA GLY A 243 22.60 -13.17 4.72
C GLY A 243 23.14 -14.34 3.90
N TRP A 244 24.11 -15.04 4.50
CA TRP A 244 24.80 -16.18 3.88
C TRP A 244 23.85 -17.29 3.37
N PRO A 245 22.79 -17.69 4.11
CA PRO A 245 21.85 -18.72 3.63
C PRO A 245 21.15 -18.35 2.31
N ASN A 246 20.80 -17.07 2.11
CA ASN A 246 20.16 -16.62 0.87
C ASN A 246 21.10 -16.77 -0.32
N ALA A 247 22.38 -16.41 -0.15
CA ALA A 247 23.40 -16.59 -1.18
C ALA A 247 23.66 -18.07 -1.48
N ILE A 248 23.67 -18.95 -0.47
CA ILE A 248 23.82 -20.40 -0.68
C ILE A 248 22.63 -20.98 -1.45
N ASN A 249 21.39 -20.59 -1.10
CA ASN A 249 20.20 -21.00 -1.83
C ASN A 249 20.25 -20.51 -3.29
N ALA A 250 20.64 -19.25 -3.51
CA ALA A 250 20.82 -18.69 -4.83
C ALA A 250 21.91 -19.40 -5.64
N ALA A 251 23.04 -19.75 -5.02
CA ALA A 251 24.12 -20.49 -5.66
C ALA A 251 23.69 -21.90 -6.08
N ASN A 252 22.84 -22.58 -5.29
CA ASN A 252 22.26 -23.87 -5.68
C ASN A 252 21.36 -23.73 -6.91
N VAL A 253 20.51 -22.68 -6.97
CA VAL A 253 19.69 -22.40 -8.15
C VAL A 253 20.56 -22.06 -9.38
N ALA A 254 21.56 -21.20 -9.20
CA ALA A 254 22.49 -20.80 -10.26
C ALA A 254 23.21 -22.02 -10.85
N ARG A 255 23.72 -22.92 -10.00
CA ARG A 255 24.35 -24.19 -10.43
C ARG A 255 23.44 -25.02 -11.35
N GLU A 256 22.14 -25.03 -11.10
CA GLU A 256 21.20 -25.78 -11.93
C GLU A 256 20.89 -25.06 -13.24
N VAL A 257 20.77 -23.73 -13.22
CA VAL A 257 20.57 -22.92 -14.43
C VAL A 257 21.78 -22.98 -15.35
N PHE A 258 23.00 -22.85 -14.82
CA PHE A 258 24.24 -22.85 -15.62
C PHE A 258 24.55 -24.21 -16.25
N LYS A 259 24.06 -25.30 -15.66
CA LYS A 259 24.15 -26.65 -16.25
C LYS A 259 23.20 -26.85 -17.42
N GLN A 260 22.10 -26.10 -17.47
CA GLN A 260 21.16 -26.10 -18.58
C GLN A 260 21.67 -25.13 -19.67
N LYS A 261 22.81 -25.44 -20.29
CA LYS A 261 23.20 -24.80 -21.55
C LYS A 261 22.34 -25.40 -22.68
N PRO A 262 21.91 -24.61 -23.68
CA PRO A 262 21.40 -25.17 -24.92
C PRO A 262 22.46 -26.06 -25.59
#